data_AF-A0A970LRW9-F1
#
_entry.id   AF-A0A970LRW9-F1
#
_cell.length_a   1.000
_cell.length_b   1.000
_cell.length_c   1.000
_cell.angle_alpha   90.00
_cell.angle_beta   90.00
_cell.angle_gamma   90.00
#
_symmetry.space_group_name_H-M   'P 1'
#
loop_
_entity.id
_entity.type
_entity.pdbx_description
1 polymer ?
#
loop_
_entity_poly.entity_id
_entity_poly.type
_entity_poly.pdbx_seq_one_letter_code
_entity_poly.pdbx_strand_id
1 'polypeptide(L)'
;AAAPYLNNMVGGHGWESIGNTVRYAQRGYDGVIHILPFTCTPEIVAQSILPAVSQEQGIPVLSLSLDEQSGEAGIRTRLEAFLDLLQQRRKRRAAGLAYLT
;
A
#
# COMPACT_ATOMS: atom_id res chain seq x y z
N ALA A 1 -9.99 9.05 -8.07
CA ALA A 1 -8.97 9.15 -7.01
C ALA A 1 -7.55 8.91 -7.54
N ALA A 2 -7.35 8.14 -8.61
CA ALA A 2 -6.02 7.92 -9.20
C ALA A 2 -5.49 9.08 -10.07
N ALA A 3 -6.37 9.88 -10.66
CA ALA A 3 -6.00 10.94 -11.61
C ALA A 3 -4.85 11.86 -11.15
N PRO A 4 -4.75 12.32 -9.88
CA PRO A 4 -3.62 13.16 -9.45
C PRO A 4 -2.24 12.51 -9.55
N TYR A 5 -2.20 11.17 -9.56
CA TYR A 5 -0.97 10.37 -9.54
C TYR A 5 -0.70 9.67 -10.87
N LEU A 6 -1.76 9.39 -11.63
CA LEU A 6 -1.68 8.70 -12.91
C LEU A 6 -2.71 9.28 -13.88
N ASN A 7 -2.23 10.16 -14.75
CA ASN A 7 -3.04 10.95 -15.68
C ASN A 7 -3.52 10.17 -16.91
N ASN A 8 -2.97 8.98 -17.17
CA ASN A 8 -3.30 8.16 -18.33
C ASN A 8 -3.57 6.72 -17.91
N MET A 9 -4.49 6.05 -18.61
CA MET A 9 -4.74 4.62 -18.43
C MET A 9 -3.56 3.82 -18.99
N VAL A 10 -2.85 3.12 -18.11
CA VAL A 10 -1.69 2.27 -18.46
C VAL A 10 -2.08 0.82 -18.82
N GLY A 11 -3.38 0.54 -18.89
CA GLY A 11 -3.93 -0.81 -19.00
C GLY A 11 -3.91 -1.56 -17.66
N GLY A 12 -4.37 -2.82 -17.65
CA GLY A 12 -4.41 -3.64 -16.43
C GLY A 12 -5.25 -3.02 -15.32
N HIS A 13 -4.80 -3.18 -14.06
CA HIS A 13 -5.48 -2.63 -12.88
C HIS A 13 -4.65 -1.52 -12.18
N GLY A 14 -3.60 -1.01 -12.83
CA GLY A 14 -2.69 -0.06 -12.17
C GLY A 14 -3.37 1.25 -11.78
N TRP A 15 -4.36 1.68 -12.56
CA TRP A 15 -5.15 2.87 -12.24
C TRP A 15 -6.07 2.61 -11.03
N GLU A 16 -6.68 1.45 -10.97
CA GLU A 16 -7.51 0.98 -9.86
C GLU A 16 -6.68 0.79 -8.59
N SER A 17 -5.49 0.19 -8.67
CA SER A 17 -4.56 -0.01 -7.54
C SER A 17 -4.22 1.31 -6.84
N ILE A 18 -3.85 2.33 -7.62
CA ILE A 18 -3.58 3.69 -7.10
C ILE A 18 -4.88 4.31 -6.53
N GLY A 19 -5.96 4.27 -7.32
CA GLY A 19 -7.21 4.92 -6.96
C GLY A 19 -7.85 4.34 -5.70
N ASN A 20 -7.78 3.03 -5.53
CA ASN A 20 -8.28 2.33 -4.36
C ASN A 20 -7.42 2.61 -3.14
N THR A 21 -6.09 2.70 -3.28
CA THR A 21 -5.21 3.07 -2.16
C THR A 21 -5.57 4.44 -1.58
N VAL A 22 -5.81 5.45 -2.44
CA VAL A 22 -6.30 6.76 -2.00
C VAL A 22 -7.65 6.65 -1.29
N ARG A 23 -8.60 5.87 -1.84
CA ARG A 23 -9.92 5.67 -1.22
C ARG A 23 -9.83 4.96 0.13
N TYR A 24 -8.93 4.00 0.28
CA TYR A 24 -8.71 3.28 1.53
C TYR A 24 -8.13 4.19 2.61
N ALA A 25 -7.19 5.07 2.26
CA ALA A 25 -6.71 6.10 3.17
C ALA A 25 -7.86 6.99 3.68
N GLN A 26 -8.69 7.49 2.76
CA GLN A 26 -9.83 8.36 3.08
C GLN A 26 -10.88 7.66 3.95
N ARG A 27 -11.01 6.33 3.84
CA ARG A 27 -11.91 5.52 4.66
C ARG A 27 -11.30 5.09 5.99
N GLY A 28 -10.07 5.50 6.30
CA GLY A 28 -9.42 5.21 7.57
C GLY A 28 -8.87 3.80 7.72
N TYR A 29 -8.52 3.13 6.61
CA TYR A 29 -7.84 1.84 6.65
C TYR A 29 -6.42 2.01 7.23
N ASP A 30 -5.94 0.99 7.95
CA ASP A 30 -4.64 1.05 8.62
C ASP A 30 -3.46 0.95 7.63
N GLY A 31 -3.63 0.26 6.50
CA GLY A 31 -2.60 0.03 5.48
C GLY A 31 -3.14 -0.71 4.25
N VAL A 32 -2.30 -0.84 3.21
CA VAL A 32 -2.62 -1.57 1.98
C VAL A 32 -1.52 -2.58 1.67
N ILE A 33 -1.91 -3.79 1.26
CA ILE A 33 -1.01 -4.78 0.68
C ILE A 33 -1.32 -4.83 -0.82
N HIS A 34 -0.37 -4.39 -1.63
CA HIS A 34 -0.41 -4.41 -3.08
C HIS A 34 0.27 -5.68 -3.58
N ILE A 35 -0.49 -6.59 -4.17
CA ILE A 35 0.01 -7.86 -4.69
C ILE A 35 -0.01 -7.78 -6.21
N LEU A 36 1.12 -8.12 -6.84
CA LEU A 36 1.24 -8.11 -8.29
C LEU A 36 1.95 -9.37 -8.80
N PRO A 37 1.55 -9.91 -9.97
CA PRO A 37 2.36 -10.89 -10.68
C PRO A 37 3.68 -10.26 -11.13
N PHE A 38 4.76 -11.02 -11.02
CA PHE A 38 6.03 -10.64 -11.63
C PHE A 38 5.83 -10.39 -13.13
N THR A 39 6.46 -9.34 -13.66
CA THR A 39 6.31 -8.84 -15.04
C THR A 39 5.00 -8.14 -15.42
N CYS A 40 4.03 -7.96 -14.52
CA CYS A 40 2.82 -7.19 -14.84
C CYS A 40 3.13 -5.69 -14.96
N THR A 41 3.42 -5.21 -16.18
CA THR A 41 3.87 -3.83 -16.43
C THR A 41 2.93 -2.76 -15.84
N PRO A 42 1.60 -2.86 -15.99
CA PRO A 42 0.70 -1.89 -15.36
C PRO A 42 0.83 -1.81 -13.83
N GLU A 43 1.00 -2.95 -13.16
CA GLU A 43 1.19 -2.96 -11.70
C GLU A 43 2.61 -2.56 -11.29
N ILE A 44 3.63 -2.77 -12.12
CA ILE A 44 4.99 -2.23 -11.89
C ILE A 44 4.94 -0.70 -11.94
N VAL A 45 4.19 -0.12 -12.89
CA VAL A 45 3.95 1.33 -12.93
C VAL A 45 3.23 1.78 -11.67
N ALA A 46 2.15 1.09 -11.26
CA ALA A 46 1.46 1.39 -10.01
C ALA A 46 2.38 1.30 -8.79
N GLN A 47 3.20 0.25 -8.70
CA GLN A 47 4.19 0.02 -7.64
C GLN A 47 5.18 1.18 -7.53
N SER A 48 5.59 1.79 -8.66
CA SER A 48 6.48 2.95 -8.65
C SER A 48 5.82 4.23 -8.11
N ILE A 49 4.50 4.33 -8.19
CA ILE A 49 3.70 5.51 -7.80
C ILE A 49 3.18 5.39 -6.36
N LEU A 50 2.87 4.18 -5.89
CA LEU A 50 2.32 3.91 -4.57
C LEU A 50 3.14 4.50 -3.39
N PRO A 51 4.48 4.62 -3.44
CA PRO A 51 5.24 5.33 -2.39
C PRO A 51 4.82 6.80 -2.22
N ALA A 52 4.58 7.51 -3.32
CA ALA A 52 4.11 8.91 -3.26
C ALA A 52 2.70 8.98 -2.67
N VAL A 53 1.80 8.10 -3.13
CA VAL A 53 0.43 7.98 -2.57
C VAL A 53 0.48 7.68 -1.08
N SER A 54 1.36 6.77 -0.64
CA SER A 54 1.52 6.38 0.75
C SER A 54 1.93 7.55 1.64
N GLN A 55 2.89 8.37 1.18
CA GLN A 55 3.35 9.55 1.90
C GLN A 55 2.27 10.63 1.98
N GLU A 56 1.66 10.99 0.85
CA GLU A 56 0.68 12.08 0.78
C GLU A 56 -0.63 11.74 1.49
N GLN A 57 -1.11 10.50 1.36
CA GLN A 57 -2.37 10.06 1.98
C GLN A 57 -2.17 9.51 3.41
N GLY A 58 -0.93 9.35 3.86
CA GLY A 58 -0.59 8.86 5.19
C GLY A 58 -0.97 7.39 5.46
N ILE A 59 -1.20 6.60 4.41
CA ILE A 59 -1.49 5.16 4.48
C ILE A 59 -0.26 4.33 4.10
N PRO A 60 0.29 3.47 4.98
CA PRO A 60 1.39 2.57 4.62
C PRO A 60 1.00 1.58 3.52
N VAL A 61 1.89 1.32 2.57
CA VAL A 61 1.68 0.35 1.49
C VAL A 61 2.84 -0.65 1.45
N LEU A 62 2.52 -1.96 1.47
CA LEU A 62 3.46 -3.04 1.21
C LEU A 62 3.21 -3.58 -0.21
N SER A 63 4.21 -3.56 -1.09
CA SER A 63 4.11 -4.21 -2.41
C SER A 63 4.82 -5.57 -2.42
N LEU A 64 4.14 -6.60 -2.91
CA LEU A 64 4.62 -7.98 -3.04
C LEU A 64 4.50 -8.44 -4.49
N SER A 65 5.63 -8.46 -5.20
CA SER A 65 5.73 -9.09 -6.51
C SER A 65 5.90 -10.59 -6.33
N LEU A 66 5.03 -11.38 -6.96
CA LEU A 66 4.99 -12.84 -6.82
C LEU A 66 5.34 -13.54 -8.14
N ASP A 67 6.19 -14.55 -8.04
CA ASP A 67 6.54 -15.52 -9.08
C ASP A 67 6.73 -16.92 -8.47
N GLU A 68 6.99 -17.93 -9.31
CA GLU A 68 7.25 -19.31 -8.88
C GLU A 68 8.48 -19.44 -7.96
N GLN A 69 9.42 -18.50 -8.04
CA GLN A 69 10.65 -18.51 -7.25
C GLN A 69 10.52 -17.69 -5.96
N SER A 70 9.33 -17.18 -5.66
CA SER A 70 9.08 -16.33 -4.51
C SER A 70 9.14 -17.15 -3.23
N GLY A 71 10.21 -16.97 -2.46
CA GLY A 71 10.41 -17.68 -1.20
C GLY A 71 9.33 -17.34 -0.17
N GLU A 72 8.51 -18.33 0.19
CA GLU A 72 7.40 -18.22 1.16
C GLU A 72 7.85 -17.58 2.48
N ALA A 73 9.02 -18.00 2.99
CA ALA A 73 9.59 -17.45 4.22
C ALA A 73 9.83 -15.94 4.14
N GLY A 74 10.30 -15.43 3.00
CA GLY A 74 10.55 -14.00 2.79
C GLY A 74 9.26 -13.19 2.72
N ILE A 75 8.21 -13.75 2.12
CA ILE A 75 6.87 -13.13 2.10
C ILE A 75 6.31 -13.06 3.53
N ARG A 76 6.40 -14.16 4.28
CA ARG A 76 5.90 -14.23 5.66
C ARG A 76 6.56 -13.19 6.55
N THR A 77 7.89 -13.11 6.57
CA THR A 77 8.61 -12.13 7.40
C THR A 77 8.27 -10.68 7.04
N ARG A 78 8.09 -10.37 5.74
CA ARG A 78 7.66 -9.02 5.32
C ARG A 78 6.24 -8.69 5.76
N LEU A 79 5.35 -9.67 5.71
CA LEU A 79 3.97 -9.50 6.16
C LEU A 79 3.91 -9.27 7.67
N GLU A 80 4.63 -10.09 8.46
CA GLU A 80 4.76 -9.94 9.91
C GLU A 80 5.29 -8.54 10.27
N ALA A 81 6.40 -8.13 9.66
CA ALA A 81 6.99 -6.81 9.90
C ALA A 81 6.04 -5.65 9.52
N PHE A 82 5.25 -5.82 8.45
CA PHE A 82 4.26 -4.82 8.05
C PHE A 82 3.12 -4.73 9.08
N LEU A 83 2.60 -5.86 9.56
CA LEU A 83 1.58 -5.88 10.61
C LEU A 83 2.07 -5.24 11.91
N ASP A 84 3.32 -5.51 12.30
CA ASP A 84 3.94 -4.87 13.48
C ASP A 84 4.00 -3.34 13.34
N LEU A 85 4.38 -2.84 12.15
CA LEU A 85 4.38 -1.41 11.84
C LEU A 85 2.98 -0.80 11.97
N LEU A 86 1.94 -1.47 11.43
CA LEU A 86 0.56 -1.00 11.53
C LEU A 86 0.09 -0.97 12.98
N GLN A 87 0.38 -2.01 13.76
CA GLN A 87 0.02 -2.07 15.18
C GLN A 87 0.69 -0.94 15.96
N GLN A 88 1.96 -0.64 15.68
CA GLN A 88 2.68 0.46 16.32
C GLN A 88 2.08 1.83 15.96
N ARG A 89 1.73 2.07 14.69
CA ARG A 89 1.03 3.30 14.27
C ARG A 89 -0.30 3.47 14.98
N ARG A 90 -1.09 2.40 15.09
CA ARG A 90 -2.38 2.42 15.79
C ARG A 90 -2.22 2.76 17.28
N LYS A 91 -1.24 2.16 17.97
CA LYS A 91 -0.90 2.47 19.37
C LYS A 91 -0.51 3.94 19.55
N ARG A 92 0.34 4.48 18.66
CA ARG A 92 0.75 5.90 18.69
C ARG A 92 -0.44 6.84 18.47
N ARG A 93 -1.33 6.52 17.53
CA ARG A 93 -2.55 7.30 17.28
C ARG A 93 -3.50 7.29 18.49
N ALA A 94 -3.69 6.14 19.13
CA ALA A 94 -4.51 6.02 20.34
C ALA A 94 -3.91 6.82 21.51
N ALA A 95 -2.59 6.73 21.73
CA ALA A 95 -1.89 7.51 22.75
C ALA A 95 -1.96 9.02 22.49
N GLY A 96 -1.85 9.44 21.22
CA GLY A 96 -2.00 10.84 20.83
C GLY A 96 -3.41 11.39 21.06
N LEU A 97 -4.46 10.60 20.80
CA LEU A 97 -5.83 10.98 21.14
C LEU A 97 -6.03 11.13 22.65
N ALA A 98 -5.48 10.21 23.45
CA ALA A 98 -5.60 10.25 24.90
C ALA A 98 -4.95 11.49 25.55
N TYR A 99 -3.98 12.13 24.88
CA TYR A 99 -3.36 13.38 25.35
C TYR A 99 -4.18 14.64 25.01
N LEU A 100 -5.17 14.54 24.12
CA LEU A 100 -6.00 15.65 23.64
C LEU A 100 -7.41 15.69 24.28
N THR A 101 -7.75 14.70 25.11
CA THR A 101 -8.98 14.59 25.90
C THR A 101 -8.67 14.75 27.37
#